data_AF-A0A525C1J9-F1
#
_entry.id   AF-A0A525C1J9-F1
#
_cell.length_a   1.000
_cell.length_b   1.000
_cell.length_c   1.000
_cell.angle_alpha   90.00
_cell.angle_beta   90.00
_cell.angle_gamma   90.00
#
_symmetry.space_group_name_H-M   'P 1'
#
loop_
_entity.id
_entity.type
_entity.pdbx_description
1 polymer ?
#
loop_
_entity_poly.entity_id
_entity_poly.type
_entity_poly.pdbx_seq_one_letter_code
_entity_poly.pdbx_strand_id
1 'polypeptide(L)'
;MNPYSQDNALLVILLASVATYCLRAGGLLLAGRLPSGGRVGRALNALPGTILISLAAPAFFAEGVVGFAGGAVTLGLAFLTKNVFIAMVAGVAVVALGRQFF
;
A
#
# COMPACT_ATOMS: atom_id res chain seq x y z
N MET A 1 -24.29 -21.89 -4.51
CA MET A 1 -24.27 -20.77 -3.56
C MET A 1 -23.70 -19.58 -4.31
N ASN A 2 -24.52 -18.59 -4.66
CA ASN A 2 -24.10 -17.51 -5.56
C ASN A 2 -23.26 -16.49 -4.75
N PRO A 3 -21.96 -16.31 -5.04
CA PRO A 3 -21.08 -15.41 -4.29
C PRO A 3 -21.43 -13.93 -4.45
N TYR A 4 -22.34 -13.57 -5.37
CA TYR A 4 -22.72 -12.19 -5.69
C TYR A 4 -24.03 -11.70 -5.02
N SER A 5 -24.61 -12.43 -4.05
CA SER A 5 -25.78 -11.93 -3.32
C SER A 5 -25.39 -10.79 -2.36
N GLN A 6 -26.25 -9.78 -2.22
CA GLN A 6 -25.98 -8.63 -1.36
C GLN A 6 -25.78 -9.04 0.11
N ASP A 7 -26.51 -10.06 0.58
CA ASP A 7 -26.35 -10.62 1.91
C ASP A 7 -24.94 -11.20 2.13
N ASN A 8 -24.39 -11.86 1.09
CA ASN A 8 -23.06 -12.43 1.14
C ASN A 8 -21.96 -11.35 1.07
N ALA A 9 -22.19 -10.28 0.31
CA ALA A 9 -21.25 -9.15 0.25
C ALA A 9 -21.09 -8.46 1.61
N LEU A 10 -22.20 -8.26 2.34
CA LEU A 10 -22.17 -7.71 3.70
C LEU A 10 -21.40 -8.63 4.65
N LEU A 11 -21.61 -9.95 4.56
CA LEU A 11 -20.88 -10.93 5.34
C LEU A 11 -19.37 -10.92 5.02
N VAL A 12 -18.97 -10.82 3.76
CA VAL A 12 -17.55 -10.73 3.37
C VAL A 12 -16.92 -9.45 3.90
N ILE A 13 -17.60 -8.30 3.79
CA ILE A 13 -17.08 -7.02 4.31
C ILE A 13 -16.93 -7.10 5.83
N LEU A 14 -17.92 -7.64 6.54
CA LEU A 14 -17.84 -7.85 7.99
C LEU A 14 -16.65 -8.74 8.33
N LEU A 15 -16.51 -9.89 7.68
CA LEU A 15 -15.42 -10.82 7.94
C LEU A 15 -14.05 -10.20 7.65
N ALA A 16 -13.91 -9.48 6.53
CA ALA A 16 -12.69 -8.77 6.16
C ALA A 16 -12.36 -7.65 7.16
N SER A 17 -13.36 -6.92 7.63
CA SER A 17 -13.18 -5.87 8.65
C SER A 17 -12.68 -6.47 9.95
N VAL A 18 -13.30 -7.55 10.43
CA VAL A 18 -12.90 -8.25 11.66
C VAL A 18 -11.50 -8.79 11.52
N ALA A 19 -11.16 -9.42 10.40
CA ALA A 19 -9.82 -9.92 10.12
C ALA A 19 -8.78 -8.78 10.12
N THR A 20 -9.11 -7.63 9.52
CA THR A 20 -8.22 -6.46 9.48
C THR A 20 -7.97 -5.88 10.88
N TYR A 21 -9.03 -5.73 11.68
CA TYR A 21 -8.91 -5.27 13.06
C TYR A 21 -8.15 -6.26 13.94
N CYS A 22 -8.38 -7.56 13.75
CA CYS A 22 -7.64 -8.60 14.46
C CYS A 22 -6.15 -8.56 14.11
N LEU A 23 -5.79 -8.40 12.84
CA LEU A 23 -4.39 -8.27 12.41
C LEU A 23 -3.74 -7.00 12.97
N ARG A 24 -4.47 -5.88 13.01
CA ARG A 24 -4.00 -4.63 13.64
C ARG A 24 -3.79 -4.79 15.14
N ALA A 25 -4.77 -5.35 15.85
CA ALA A 25 -4.68 -5.59 17.29
C ALA A 25 -3.55 -6.58 17.63
N GLY A 26 -3.46 -7.68 16.88
CA GLY A 26 -2.38 -8.65 17.01
C GLY A 26 -1.01 -8.03 16.75
N GLY A 27 -0.88 -7.20 15.71
CA GLY A 27 0.34 -6.47 15.42
C GLY A 27 0.77 -5.52 16.54
N LEU A 28 -0.16 -4.79 17.15
CA LEU A 28 0.11 -3.91 18.30
C LEU A 28 0.56 -4.71 19.54
N LEU A 29 -0.09 -5.84 19.82
CA LEU A 29 0.29 -6.74 20.92
C LEU A 29 1.67 -7.38 20.70
N LEU A 30 1.97 -7.80 19.47
CA LEU A 30 3.28 -8.34 19.10
C LEU A 30 4.37 -7.27 19.12
N ALA A 31 4.07 -6.04 18.68
CA ALA A 31 5.05 -4.95 18.67
C ALA A 31 5.66 -4.67 20.05
N GLY A 32 4.90 -4.86 21.13
CA GLY A 32 5.41 -4.77 22.50
C GLY A 32 6.33 -5.93 22.93
N ARG A 33 6.32 -7.05 22.19
CA ARG A 33 7.18 -8.24 22.41
C ARG A 33 8.30 -8.39 21.37
N LEU A 34 8.33 -7.53 20.35
CA LEU A 34 9.34 -7.57 19.30
C LEU A 34 10.71 -7.13 19.87
N PRO A 35 11.80 -7.87 19.60
CA PRO A 35 13.13 -7.48 20.04
C PRO A 35 13.53 -6.14 19.41
N SER A 36 13.65 -5.10 20.23
CA SER A 36 14.09 -3.77 19.80
C SER A 36 15.60 -3.70 19.54
N GLY A 37 16.38 -4.67 20.05
CA GLY A 37 17.83 -4.74 19.91
C GLY A 37 18.35 -5.86 19.00
N GLY A 38 19.55 -5.67 18.45
CA GLY A 38 20.31 -6.69 17.73
C GLY A 38 20.03 -6.80 16.22
N ARG A 39 20.46 -7.92 15.62
CA ARG A 39 20.31 -8.18 14.17
C ARG A 39 18.84 -8.31 13.74
N VAL A 40 18.00 -8.88 14.61
CA VAL A 40 16.57 -9.10 14.36
C VAL A 40 15.79 -7.78 14.36
N GLY A 41 16.02 -6.88 15.33
CA GLY A 41 15.37 -5.57 15.35
C GLY A 41 15.68 -4.72 14.10
N ARG A 42 16.92 -4.77 13.59
CA ARG A 42 17.27 -4.11 12.31
C ARG A 42 16.57 -4.72 11.11
N ALA A 43 16.45 -6.05 11.06
CA ALA A 43 15.69 -6.72 10.01
C ALA A 43 14.20 -6.33 10.06
N LEU A 44 13.61 -6.30 11.26
CA LEU A 44 12.22 -5.91 11.49
C LEU A 44 11.95 -4.46 11.08
N ASN A 45 12.87 -3.53 11.37
CA ASN A 45 12.75 -2.13 10.93
C ASN A 45 12.90 -1.95 9.41
N ALA A 46 13.56 -2.89 8.72
CA ALA A 46 13.69 -2.86 7.27
C ALA A 46 12.43 -3.40 6.55
N LEU A 47 11.70 -4.33 7.18
CA LEU A 47 10.51 -4.99 6.60
C LEU A 47 9.48 -4.03 5.99
N PRO A 48 9.07 -2.92 6.64
CA PRO A 48 8.05 -2.04 6.09
C PRO A 48 8.46 -1.49 4.72
N GLY A 49 9.71 -1.06 4.60
CA GLY A 49 10.25 -0.54 3.35
C GLY A 49 10.36 -1.62 2.28
N THR A 50 10.89 -2.80 2.62
CA THR A 50 11.03 -3.89 1.65
C THR A 50 9.70 -4.44 1.16
N ILE A 51 8.70 -4.56 2.04
CA ILE A 51 7.35 -5.01 1.65
C ILE A 51 6.73 -4.01 0.67
N LEU A 52 6.83 -2.70 0.95
CA LEU A 52 6.36 -1.66 0.04
C LEU A 52 7.03 -1.74 -1.32
N ILE A 53 8.36 -1.89 -1.36
CA ILE A 53 9.11 -2.03 -2.63
C ILE A 53 8.71 -3.32 -3.36
N SER A 54 8.59 -4.45 -2.66
CA SER A 54 8.26 -5.74 -3.25
C SER A 54 6.86 -5.78 -3.84
N LEU A 55 5.91 -5.00 -3.31
CA LEU A 55 4.56 -4.86 -3.86
C LEU A 55 4.49 -3.81 -4.97
N ALA A 56 5.21 -2.70 -4.80
CA ALA A 56 5.20 -1.63 -5.78
C ALA A 56 5.90 -2.03 -7.08
N ALA A 57 7.02 -2.75 -7.00
CA ALA A 57 7.77 -3.20 -8.17
C ALA A 57 6.90 -3.96 -9.21
N PRO A 58 6.18 -5.05 -8.86
CA PRO A 58 5.31 -5.73 -9.82
C PRO A 58 4.12 -4.88 -10.26
N ALA A 59 3.59 -4.00 -9.40
CA ALA A 59 2.52 -3.08 -9.78
C ALA A 59 2.97 -2.11 -10.89
N PHE A 60 4.21 -1.59 -10.81
CA PHE A 60 4.79 -0.78 -11.87
C PHE A 60 5.01 -1.56 -13.17
N PHE A 61 5.41 -2.83 -13.08
CA PHE A 61 5.54 -3.69 -14.27
C PHE A 61 4.19 -3.98 -14.92
N ALA A 62 3.12 -4.13 -14.14
CA ALA A 62 1.77 -4.38 -14.66
C ALA A 62 1.15 -3.14 -15.34
N GLU A 63 1.45 -1.94 -14.84
CA GLU A 63 0.95 -0.65 -15.37
C GLU A 63 1.80 -0.10 -16.53
N GLY A 64 2.95 -0.72 -16.84
CA GLY A 64 3.85 -0.31 -17.93
C GLY A 64 4.56 1.03 -17.70
N VAL A 65 5.02 1.67 -18.79
CA VAL A 65 5.82 2.91 -18.75
C VAL A 65 5.06 4.07 -18.10
N VAL A 66 3.73 4.09 -18.23
CA VAL A 66 2.84 5.10 -17.66
C VAL A 66 2.83 5.05 -16.12
N GLY A 67 2.75 3.85 -15.55
CA GLY A 67 2.81 3.66 -14.10
C GLY A 67 4.15 4.09 -13.50
N PHE A 68 5.25 3.84 -14.21
CA PHE A 68 6.58 4.28 -13.78
C PHE A 68 6.73 5.81 -13.81
N ALA A 69 6.22 6.47 -14.84
CA ALA A 69 6.21 7.93 -14.94
C ALA A 69 5.36 8.58 -13.84
N GLY A 70 4.14 8.05 -13.60
CA GLY A 70 3.28 8.52 -12.52
C GLY A 70 3.90 8.31 -11.13
N GLY A 71 4.51 7.15 -10.89
CA GLY A 71 5.25 6.86 -9.67
C GLY A 71 6.43 7.81 -9.45
N ALA A 72 7.24 8.06 -10.48
CA ALA A 72 8.38 8.97 -10.41
C ALA A 72 7.96 10.42 -10.14
N VAL A 73 6.88 10.88 -10.77
CA VAL A 73 6.33 12.22 -10.52
C VAL A 73 5.77 12.33 -9.10
N THR A 74 5.06 11.31 -8.62
CA THR A 74 4.57 11.25 -7.22
C THR A 74 5.73 11.33 -6.24
N LEU A 75 6.79 10.54 -6.46
CA LEU A 75 7.97 10.52 -5.60
C LEU A 75 8.70 11.88 -5.62
N GLY A 76 8.87 12.46 -6.81
CA GLY A 76 9.50 13.78 -6.99
C GLY A 76 8.74 14.89 -6.28
N LEU A 77 7.41 14.95 -6.42
CA LEU A 77 6.59 15.94 -5.73
C LEU A 77 6.49 15.68 -4.22
N ALA A 78 6.47 14.41 -3.78
CA ALA A 78 6.48 14.10 -2.35
C ALA A 78 7.74 14.63 -1.67
N PHE A 79 8.90 14.51 -2.33
CA PHE A 79 10.16 15.04 -1.84
C PHE A 79 10.21 16.58 -1.85
N LEU A 80 9.65 17.22 -2.89
CA LEU A 80 9.76 18.67 -3.04
C LEU A 80 8.73 19.44 -2.20
N THR A 81 7.50 18.95 -2.12
CA THR A 81 6.39 19.67 -1.47
C THR A 81 6.29 19.38 0.04
N LYS A 82 6.93 18.29 0.53
CA LYS A 82 6.77 17.75 1.91
C LYS A 82 5.31 17.52 2.33
N ASN A 83 4.35 17.63 1.41
CA ASN A 83 2.92 17.44 1.61
C ASN A 83 2.47 16.25 0.78
N VAL A 84 2.26 15.13 1.47
CA VAL A 84 1.92 13.83 0.87
C VAL A 84 0.60 13.88 0.10
N PHE A 85 -0.35 14.72 0.52
CA PHE A 85 -1.63 14.86 -0.16
C PHE A 85 -1.48 15.45 -1.57
N ILE A 86 -0.69 16.51 -1.71
CA ILE A 86 -0.47 17.17 -3.01
C ILE A 86 0.28 16.22 -3.96
N ALA A 87 1.27 15.49 -3.43
CA ALA A 87 1.99 14.48 -4.18
C ALA A 87 1.09 13.34 -4.66
N MET A 88 0.20 12.82 -3.81
CA MET A 88 -0.78 11.80 -4.20
C MET A 88 -1.71 12.28 -5.31
N VAL A 89 -2.29 13.47 -5.17
CA VAL A 89 -3.23 14.01 -6.17
C VAL A 89 -2.54 14.21 -7.52
N ALA A 90 -1.34 14.78 -7.52
CA ALA A 90 -0.55 14.96 -8.73
C ALA A 90 -0.15 13.63 -9.38
N GLY A 91 0.28 12.66 -8.57
CA GLY A 91 0.60 11.31 -9.02
C GLY A 91 -0.56 10.60 -9.71
N VAL A 92 -1.73 10.60 -9.04
CA VAL A 92 -2.96 10.02 -9.59
C VAL A 92 -3.38 10.75 -10.86
N ALA A 93 -3.30 12.07 -10.91
CA ALA A 93 -3.62 12.83 -12.12
C ALA A 93 -2.71 12.45 -13.30
N VAL A 94 -1.41 12.26 -13.06
CA VAL A 94 -0.44 11.84 -14.10
C VAL A 94 -0.74 10.43 -14.59
N VAL A 95 -1.02 9.48 -13.69
CA VAL A 95 -1.40 8.11 -14.07
C VAL A 95 -2.73 8.10 -14.83
N ALA A 96 -3.72 8.85 -14.35
CA ALA A 96 -5.05 8.92 -14.97
C ALA A 96 -4.98 9.50 -16.39
N LEU A 97 -4.20 10.57 -16.58
CA LEU A 97 -3.99 11.17 -17.90
C LEU A 97 -3.18 10.24 -18.82
N GLY A 98 -2.10 9.64 -18.31
CA GLY A 98 -1.32 8.69 -19.10
C GLY A 98 -2.12 7.46 -19.54
N ARG A 99 -3.09 7.04 -18.74
CA ARG A 99 -4.03 5.94 -19.08
C ARG A 99 -5.16 6.35 -20.01
N GLN A 100 -5.39 7.65 -20.23
CA GLN A 100 -6.34 8.14 -21.24
C GLN A 100 -5.71 8.35 -22.62
N PHE A 101 -4.39 8.53 -22.68
CA PHE A 101 -3.64 8.75 -23.93
C PHE A 101 -3.03 7.46 -24.53
N PHE A 102 -3.19 6.31 -23.88
CA PHE A 102 -2.75 4.98 -24.33
C PHE A 102 -3.86 3.96 -24.14
#